data_AF-A0A662VQ52-F1
#
_entry.id   AF-A0A662VQ52-F1
#
_cell.length_a   1.000
_cell.length_b   1.000
_cell.length_c   1.000
_cell.angle_alpha   90.00
_cell.angle_beta   90.00
_cell.angle_gamma   90.00
#
_symmetry.space_group_name_H-M   'P 1'
#
loop_
_entity.id
_entity.type
_entity.pdbx_description
1 polymer ?
#
loop_
_entity_poly.entity_id
_entity_poly.type
_entity_poly.pdbx_seq_one_letter_code
_entity_poly.pdbx_strand_id
1 'polypeptide(L)'
;MELYIHIGWPKTGTSAIQIFMRRNRETLKEKFSIFYPHGVIYPDGTEVHNKHAFCLMDDPYNTARLDRNVVLPDALSVYQSTVKEAEKIGASKVVISSEWLYVLKDNEIKKLSDILKTFPDISDINIIVYLRRQDLLLESGYRQGVEHHAWKFFGNIFTRAPQDYLSILERWRNNLPESNIIVRLYDRSKLKNGDVVDDFLSILGVERKDVSEEKVEANPSLSHLSALALRRINEEFDLPPGIHQKLVEFLFEIDKREGSFLKTFMTLEERIKLLEYYKESNKKLFREYLGTENQFVLSEEEIEFYKEQDEIPKEKIEEAVEDRYRRALRFLYSIKSNPPRRQKIYLDEKYGRINPLIKHGLINSGVFGYVDIVDNEKIAGWILDLDTKEPAEFVIKVNGIAVYEGRANIVRKNVVDITGYNIPTGFNVSWSEIELPSQMKKEVAKLEVEVVHKRTGYIVPGNYKKSVKVANTKVVFPKCKLKYYPNELDFFRIDVLNANLLNGRLVIGGLALPKVDAEELKLTIKDAEGVKEVRWGLPSPGFGEQRKDNPKAKNARFRVDGVVVGDKPIEVIVDGKKVVEIRIGRIST
;
A
#
# COMPACT_ATOMS: atom_id res chain seq x y z
N MET A 1 15.46 18.57 -31.56
CA MET A 1 16.12 18.62 -30.24
C MET A 1 15.95 17.26 -29.57
N GLU A 2 16.98 16.75 -28.92
CA GLU A 2 16.93 15.46 -28.22
C GLU A 2 16.58 15.66 -26.73
N LEU A 3 15.67 14.85 -26.19
CA LEU A 3 15.30 14.86 -24.78
C LEU A 3 15.89 13.64 -24.06
N TYR A 4 16.77 13.88 -23.10
CA TYR A 4 17.34 12.87 -22.22
C TYR A 4 16.66 12.91 -20.85
N ILE A 5 16.01 11.82 -20.47
CA ILE A 5 15.37 11.65 -19.17
C ILE A 5 16.15 10.60 -18.39
N HIS A 6 16.91 11.05 -17.41
CA HIS A 6 17.61 10.18 -16.48
C HIS A 6 16.69 9.75 -15.34
N ILE A 7 16.32 8.48 -15.34
CA ILE A 7 15.64 7.80 -14.24
C ILE A 7 16.68 7.57 -13.16
N GLY A 8 16.74 8.49 -12.19
CA GLY A 8 17.66 8.45 -11.08
C GLY A 8 17.38 7.26 -10.17
N TRP A 9 18.02 6.12 -10.40
CA TRP A 9 17.87 5.00 -9.49
C TRP A 9 18.59 5.32 -8.16
N PRO A 10 18.02 4.98 -6.99
CA PRO A 10 18.72 5.18 -5.74
C PRO A 10 20.06 4.42 -5.73
N LYS A 11 21.10 5.02 -5.15
CA LYS A 11 22.44 4.41 -4.97
C LYS A 11 23.21 4.05 -6.24
N THR A 12 22.88 4.71 -7.35
CA THR A 12 23.62 4.60 -8.62
C THR A 12 24.31 5.91 -9.02
N GLY A 13 24.71 6.73 -8.02
CA GLY A 13 25.47 7.95 -8.28
C GLY A 13 24.65 9.12 -8.83
N THR A 14 23.32 9.04 -8.81
CA THR A 14 22.41 10.09 -9.31
C THR A 14 22.72 11.48 -8.75
N SER A 15 22.97 11.60 -7.45
CA SER A 15 23.30 12.90 -6.84
C SER A 15 24.61 13.48 -7.40
N ALA A 16 25.61 12.64 -7.73
CA ALA A 16 26.86 13.11 -8.33
C ALA A 16 26.63 13.67 -9.74
N ILE A 17 25.82 12.97 -10.55
CA ILE A 17 25.40 13.45 -11.87
C ILE A 17 24.66 14.79 -11.74
N GLN A 18 23.64 14.86 -10.87
CA GLN A 18 22.82 16.06 -10.71
C GLN A 18 23.62 17.27 -10.22
N ILE A 19 24.52 17.07 -9.25
CA ILE A 19 25.41 18.12 -8.75
C ILE A 19 26.33 18.62 -9.86
N PHE A 20 26.98 17.71 -10.60
CA PHE A 20 27.88 18.10 -11.68
C PHE A 20 27.14 18.88 -12.79
N MET A 21 26.02 18.35 -13.28
CA MET A 21 25.23 18.98 -14.34
C MET A 21 24.73 20.37 -13.93
N ARG A 22 24.30 20.53 -12.68
CA ARG A 22 23.87 21.82 -12.13
C ARG A 22 25.03 22.82 -12.03
N ARG A 23 26.16 22.42 -11.44
CA ARG A 23 27.32 23.30 -11.24
C ARG A 23 27.91 23.78 -12.57
N ASN A 24 27.76 22.99 -13.63
CA ASN A 24 28.31 23.26 -14.95
C ASN A 24 27.25 23.61 -16.01
N ARG A 25 26.03 23.99 -15.57
CA ARG A 25 24.88 24.26 -16.44
C ARG A 25 25.19 25.26 -17.55
N GLU A 26 25.80 26.40 -17.22
CA GLU A 26 26.12 27.43 -18.23
C GLU A 26 27.19 26.94 -19.21
N THR A 27 28.23 26.25 -18.75
CA THR A 27 29.26 25.68 -19.64
C THR A 27 28.68 24.62 -20.59
N LEU A 28 27.81 23.74 -20.07
CA LEU A 28 27.11 22.72 -20.87
C LEU A 28 26.23 23.37 -21.94
N LYS A 29 25.53 24.46 -21.58
CA LYS A 29 24.69 25.23 -22.48
C LYS A 29 25.50 25.96 -23.56
N GLU A 30 26.50 26.75 -23.16
CA GLU A 30 27.24 27.61 -24.09
C GLU A 30 28.16 26.84 -25.04
N LYS A 31 28.82 25.78 -24.55
CA LYS A 31 29.80 25.04 -25.37
C LYS A 31 29.20 23.84 -26.11
N PHE A 32 28.15 23.22 -25.56
CA PHE A 32 27.63 21.95 -26.08
C PHE A 32 26.14 22.02 -26.46
N SER A 33 25.49 23.17 -26.30
CA SER A 33 24.05 23.34 -26.53
C SER A 33 23.21 22.35 -25.72
N ILE A 34 23.69 21.97 -24.53
CA ILE A 34 23.00 21.08 -23.59
C ILE A 34 22.28 21.94 -22.55
N PHE A 35 20.96 21.86 -22.55
CA PHE A 35 20.13 22.51 -21.55
C PHE A 35 19.84 21.57 -20.38
N TYR A 36 20.26 21.98 -19.19
CA TYR A 36 19.88 21.35 -17.93
C TYR A 36 19.00 22.34 -17.15
N PRO A 37 17.67 22.15 -17.08
CA PRO A 37 16.76 23.16 -16.51
C PRO A 37 17.04 23.46 -15.05
N HIS A 38 16.48 24.57 -14.57
CA HIS A 38 16.44 24.83 -13.13
C HIS A 38 15.45 23.89 -12.43
N GLY A 39 15.87 23.33 -11.31
CA GLY A 39 15.10 22.42 -10.47
C GLY A 39 14.47 23.11 -9.26
N VAL A 40 13.95 22.28 -8.34
CA VAL A 40 13.51 22.74 -7.01
C VAL A 40 14.73 22.77 -6.10
N ILE A 41 14.97 23.93 -5.46
CA ILE A 41 16.01 24.10 -4.45
C ILE A 41 15.44 23.70 -3.08
N TYR A 42 16.04 22.68 -2.47
CA TYR A 42 15.75 22.21 -1.13
C TYR A 42 16.49 23.04 -0.08
N PRO A 43 16.06 23.01 1.21
CA PRO A 43 16.70 23.79 2.28
C PRO A 43 18.18 23.50 2.50
N ASP A 44 18.65 22.32 2.10
CA ASP A 44 20.06 21.91 2.13
C ASP A 44 20.86 22.45 0.93
N GLY A 45 20.24 23.25 0.06
CA GLY A 45 20.85 23.81 -1.15
C GLY A 45 20.89 22.84 -2.32
N THR A 46 20.33 21.63 -2.19
CA THR A 46 20.24 20.65 -3.27
C THR A 46 19.20 21.11 -4.29
N GLU A 47 19.54 21.12 -5.57
CA GLU A 47 18.61 21.46 -6.65
C GLU A 47 18.44 20.27 -7.59
N VAL A 48 17.22 19.75 -7.70
CA VAL A 48 16.90 18.55 -8.51
C VAL A 48 15.57 18.71 -9.24
N HIS A 49 15.38 17.93 -10.32
CA HIS A 49 14.22 18.05 -11.20
C HIS A 49 13.01 17.25 -10.68
N ASN A 50 12.83 17.16 -9.36
CA ASN A 50 11.76 16.38 -8.75
C ASN A 50 10.37 16.88 -9.15
N LYS A 51 10.24 18.17 -9.45
CA LYS A 51 9.02 18.77 -10.02
C LYS A 51 8.57 18.07 -11.31
N HIS A 52 9.48 17.67 -12.19
CA HIS A 52 9.18 16.96 -13.45
C HIS A 52 8.64 15.55 -13.21
N ALA A 53 8.99 14.92 -12.09
CA ALA A 53 8.42 13.63 -11.69
C ALA A 53 7.09 13.82 -10.94
N PHE A 54 7.03 14.74 -9.97
CA PHE A 54 5.87 14.94 -9.11
C PHE A 54 4.62 15.38 -9.84
N CYS A 55 4.75 16.23 -10.87
CA CYS A 55 3.59 16.67 -11.66
C CYS A 55 2.93 15.54 -12.47
N LEU A 56 3.66 14.44 -12.71
CA LEU A 56 3.14 13.27 -13.41
C LEU A 56 2.33 12.34 -12.47
N MET A 57 2.63 12.34 -11.18
CA MET A 57 2.05 11.41 -10.21
C MET A 57 0.56 11.69 -9.94
N ASP A 58 -0.22 10.64 -9.72
CA ASP A 58 -1.63 10.76 -9.32
C ASP A 58 -1.78 11.27 -7.88
N ASP A 59 -0.87 10.86 -6.99
CA ASP A 59 -0.86 11.22 -5.58
C ASP A 59 0.58 11.42 -5.08
N PRO A 60 1.23 12.53 -5.45
CA PRO A 60 2.59 12.84 -5.04
C PRO A 60 2.71 13.10 -3.53
N TYR A 61 1.62 13.49 -2.85
CA TYR A 61 1.62 13.74 -1.41
C TYR A 61 1.81 12.46 -0.59
N ASN A 62 1.16 11.36 -0.99
CA ASN A 62 1.38 10.09 -0.32
C ASN A 62 2.61 9.35 -0.88
N THR A 63 2.86 9.43 -2.19
CA THR A 63 3.98 8.71 -2.83
C THR A 63 5.33 9.30 -2.47
N ALA A 64 5.49 10.61 -2.59
CA ALA A 64 6.74 11.32 -2.32
C ALA A 64 6.77 12.03 -0.96
N ARG A 65 5.73 11.83 -0.13
CA ARG A 65 5.59 12.44 1.21
C ARG A 65 5.68 13.97 1.19
N LEU A 66 5.17 14.59 0.12
CA LEU A 66 5.12 16.04 0.02
C LEU A 66 4.14 16.62 1.02
N ASP A 67 4.48 17.79 1.56
CA ASP A 67 3.54 18.59 2.36
C ASP A 67 2.32 18.93 1.48
N ARG A 68 1.12 18.72 2.03
CA ARG A 68 -0.16 19.00 1.34
C ARG A 68 -0.37 20.47 1.03
N ASN A 69 0.39 21.36 1.65
CA ASN A 69 0.40 22.79 1.35
C ASN A 69 1.23 23.12 0.08
N VAL A 70 2.03 22.18 -0.43
CA VAL A 70 2.78 22.36 -1.68
C VAL A 70 1.82 22.23 -2.86
N VAL A 71 1.64 23.33 -3.59
CA VAL A 71 0.88 23.33 -4.86
C VAL A 71 1.82 22.95 -5.99
N LEU A 72 1.54 21.84 -6.65
CA LEU A 72 2.27 21.41 -7.83
C LEU A 72 1.58 21.97 -9.09
N PRO A 73 2.34 22.53 -10.05
CA PRO A 73 1.79 22.90 -11.34
C PRO A 73 1.40 21.65 -12.15
N ASP A 74 0.52 21.85 -13.13
CA ASP A 74 0.13 20.80 -14.05
C ASP A 74 1.33 20.31 -14.88
N ALA A 75 1.34 19.04 -15.24
CA ALA A 75 2.49 18.46 -15.94
C ALA A 75 2.76 19.09 -17.30
N LEU A 76 1.73 19.46 -18.06
CA LEU A 76 1.89 20.07 -19.37
C LEU A 76 2.64 21.40 -19.25
N SER A 77 2.30 22.26 -18.29
CA SER A 77 3.00 23.54 -18.10
C SER A 77 4.46 23.36 -17.69
N VAL A 78 4.80 22.36 -16.87
CA VAL A 78 6.20 22.07 -16.48
C VAL A 78 7.05 21.67 -17.68
N TYR A 79 6.55 20.75 -18.50
CA TYR A 79 7.28 20.29 -19.68
C TYR A 79 7.30 21.37 -20.77
N GLN A 80 6.20 22.09 -20.98
CA GLN A 80 6.14 23.20 -21.93
C GLN A 80 7.10 24.33 -21.56
N SER A 81 7.22 24.69 -20.27
CA SER A 81 8.19 25.72 -19.86
C SER A 81 9.62 25.27 -20.13
N THR A 82 9.92 23.99 -19.87
CA THR A 82 11.24 23.40 -20.09
C THR A 82 11.60 23.41 -21.58
N VAL A 83 10.67 22.96 -22.44
CA VAL A 83 10.87 22.92 -23.90
C VAL A 83 11.02 24.33 -24.47
N LYS A 84 10.15 25.28 -24.09
CA LYS A 84 10.26 26.68 -24.55
C LYS A 84 11.56 27.35 -24.13
N GLU A 85 12.05 27.08 -22.92
CA GLU A 85 13.33 27.62 -22.48
C GLU A 85 14.48 27.04 -23.29
N ALA A 86 14.44 25.74 -23.58
CA ALA A 86 15.42 25.06 -24.42
C ALA A 86 15.44 25.61 -25.86
N GLU A 87 14.26 25.82 -26.45
CA GLU A 87 14.09 26.44 -27.78
C GLU A 87 14.67 27.86 -27.81
N LYS A 88 14.35 28.67 -26.79
CA LYS A 88 14.81 30.06 -26.70
C LYS A 88 16.33 30.18 -26.71
N ILE A 89 17.04 29.22 -26.14
CA ILE A 89 18.51 29.20 -26.09
C ILE A 89 19.14 28.38 -27.23
N GLY A 90 18.34 27.81 -28.15
CA GLY A 90 18.82 26.99 -29.25
C GLY A 90 19.47 25.67 -28.80
N ALA A 91 18.98 25.07 -27.71
CA ALA A 91 19.54 23.83 -27.20
C ALA A 91 19.32 22.67 -28.19
N SER A 92 20.37 21.88 -28.43
CA SER A 92 20.29 20.65 -29.21
C SER A 92 19.84 19.47 -28.33
N LYS A 93 20.14 19.51 -27.04
CA LYS A 93 19.83 18.47 -26.05
C LYS A 93 19.23 19.06 -24.79
N VAL A 94 18.24 18.39 -24.21
CA VAL A 94 17.66 18.72 -22.89
C VAL A 94 17.87 17.54 -21.96
N VAL A 95 18.32 17.78 -20.74
CA VAL A 95 18.57 16.71 -19.76
C VAL A 95 17.71 16.93 -18.51
N ILE A 96 16.81 15.98 -18.23
CA ILE A 96 16.00 15.94 -17.01
C ILE A 96 16.48 14.78 -16.14
N SER A 97 16.75 15.01 -14.85
CA SER A 97 17.25 13.98 -13.94
C SER A 97 16.52 14.04 -12.60
N SER A 98 15.82 12.96 -12.22
CA SER A 98 15.13 12.87 -10.93
C SER A 98 15.09 11.45 -10.40
N GLU A 99 15.29 11.32 -9.08
CA GLU A 99 15.14 10.05 -8.36
C GLU A 99 13.69 9.62 -8.15
N TRP A 100 12.70 10.43 -8.57
CA TRP A 100 11.28 10.06 -8.44
C TRP A 100 10.69 9.51 -9.73
N LEU A 101 11.44 9.50 -10.83
CA LEU A 101 11.00 8.93 -12.10
C LEU A 101 10.91 7.40 -12.04
N TYR A 102 11.72 6.73 -11.20
CA TYR A 102 11.74 5.26 -11.15
C TYR A 102 10.47 4.65 -10.52
N VAL A 103 9.74 5.43 -9.72
CA VAL A 103 8.51 4.98 -9.04
C VAL A 103 7.24 5.21 -9.86
N LEU A 104 7.34 5.87 -11.02
CA LEU A 104 6.17 6.18 -11.84
C LEU A 104 5.43 4.92 -12.29
N LYS A 105 4.11 4.97 -12.25
CA LYS A 105 3.19 3.92 -12.69
C LYS A 105 2.86 4.05 -14.17
N ASP A 106 2.24 3.01 -14.71
CA ASP A 106 1.89 2.88 -16.13
C ASP A 106 1.15 4.11 -16.66
N ASN A 107 0.10 4.55 -15.96
CA ASN A 107 -0.70 5.71 -16.34
C ASN A 107 0.05 7.06 -16.21
N GLU A 108 1.00 7.16 -15.27
CA GLU A 108 1.82 8.37 -15.05
C GLU A 108 2.89 8.50 -16.15
N ILE A 109 3.47 7.38 -16.61
CA ILE A 109 4.36 7.35 -17.77
C ILE A 109 3.57 7.60 -19.06
N LYS A 110 2.37 7.04 -19.16
CA LYS A 110 1.48 7.29 -20.30
C LYS A 110 1.13 8.78 -20.42
N LYS A 111 0.83 9.44 -19.29
CA LYS A 111 0.63 10.89 -19.21
C LYS A 111 1.85 11.66 -19.73
N LEU A 112 3.07 11.22 -19.40
CA LEU A 112 4.29 11.80 -19.95
C LEU A 112 4.36 11.62 -21.47
N SER A 113 4.12 10.42 -22.01
CA SER A 113 4.09 10.18 -23.47
C SER A 113 3.10 11.11 -24.18
N ASP A 114 1.90 11.27 -23.64
CA ASP A 114 0.86 12.12 -24.24
C ASP A 114 1.24 13.61 -24.20
N ILE A 115 1.94 14.06 -23.16
CA ILE A 115 2.51 15.42 -23.09
C ILE A 115 3.63 15.60 -24.12
N LEU A 116 4.57 14.65 -24.22
CA LEU A 116 5.71 14.77 -25.13
C LEU A 116 5.27 14.83 -26.60
N LYS A 117 4.17 14.16 -26.96
CA LYS A 117 3.57 14.25 -28.31
C LYS A 117 3.09 15.63 -28.72
N THR A 118 2.90 16.55 -27.77
CA THR A 118 2.53 17.94 -28.09
C THR A 118 3.73 18.82 -28.47
N PHE A 119 4.95 18.28 -28.42
CA PHE A 119 6.19 19.01 -28.71
C PHE A 119 6.87 18.41 -29.95
N PRO A 120 6.49 18.85 -31.17
CA PRO A 120 7.00 18.28 -32.42
C PRO A 120 8.50 18.51 -32.63
N ASP A 121 9.10 19.48 -31.93
CA ASP A 121 10.53 19.80 -32.04
C ASP A 121 11.44 18.82 -31.27
N ILE A 122 10.85 17.91 -30.48
CA ILE A 122 11.56 16.80 -29.85
C ILE A 122 11.70 15.68 -30.90
N SER A 123 12.92 15.49 -31.40
CA SER A 123 13.22 14.47 -32.42
C SER A 123 13.37 13.08 -31.81
N ASP A 124 13.95 13.01 -30.61
CA ASP A 124 14.34 11.77 -29.96
C ASP A 124 14.11 11.85 -28.45
N ILE A 125 13.63 10.77 -27.86
CA ILE A 125 13.46 10.63 -26.42
C ILE A 125 14.38 9.51 -25.94
N ASN A 126 15.34 9.84 -25.09
CA ASN A 126 16.33 8.92 -24.54
C ASN A 126 16.12 8.76 -23.03
N ILE A 127 15.72 7.57 -22.60
CA ILE A 127 15.60 7.22 -21.18
C ILE A 127 16.94 6.64 -20.72
N ILE A 128 17.61 7.30 -19.78
CA ILE A 128 18.86 6.81 -19.20
C ILE A 128 18.57 6.19 -17.84
N VAL A 129 19.11 4.99 -17.59
CA VAL A 129 19.02 4.34 -16.29
C VAL A 129 20.31 3.60 -15.96
N TYR A 130 20.80 3.82 -14.74
CA TYR A 130 21.91 3.06 -14.17
C TYR A 130 21.38 1.95 -13.28
N LEU A 131 21.86 0.73 -13.49
CA LEU A 131 21.50 -0.45 -12.70
C LEU A 131 22.69 -0.93 -11.89
N ARG A 132 22.46 -1.29 -10.63
CA ARG A 132 23.47 -1.84 -9.72
C ARG A 132 23.08 -3.26 -9.37
N ARG A 133 24.04 -4.17 -9.16
CA ARG A 133 23.73 -5.54 -8.72
C ARG A 133 22.86 -5.52 -7.45
N GLN A 134 21.79 -6.32 -7.42
CA GLN A 134 20.72 -6.18 -6.43
C GLN A 134 21.18 -6.32 -4.96
N ASP A 135 22.14 -7.21 -4.68
CA ASP A 135 22.75 -7.38 -3.35
C ASP A 135 23.52 -6.12 -2.92
N LEU A 136 24.34 -5.54 -3.80
CA LEU A 136 25.08 -4.32 -3.53
C LEU A 136 24.17 -3.10 -3.38
N LEU A 137 23.10 -3.02 -4.18
CA LEU A 137 22.08 -1.98 -4.05
C LEU A 137 21.39 -2.08 -2.69
N LEU A 138 20.95 -3.27 -2.31
CA LEU A 138 20.23 -3.51 -1.07
C LEU A 138 21.08 -3.13 0.15
N GLU A 139 22.35 -3.53 0.18
CA GLU A 139 23.28 -3.17 1.25
C GLU A 139 23.56 -1.65 1.32
N SER A 140 23.76 -1.00 0.17
CA SER A 140 23.95 0.45 0.12
C SER A 140 22.70 1.20 0.58
N GLY A 141 21.51 0.74 0.17
CA GLY A 141 20.22 1.28 0.57
C GLY A 141 20.00 1.15 2.08
N TYR A 142 20.35 -0.01 2.66
CA TYR A 142 20.23 -0.27 4.09
C TYR A 142 20.97 0.74 4.95
N ARG A 143 22.24 1.01 4.63
CA ARG A 143 23.03 1.99 5.38
C ARG A 143 22.44 3.38 5.31
N GLN A 144 22.10 3.86 4.11
CA GLN A 144 21.48 5.18 3.95
C GLN A 144 20.14 5.27 4.67
N GLY A 145 19.38 4.19 4.66
CA GLY A 145 18.12 4.11 5.35
C GLY A 145 18.24 4.34 6.86
N VAL A 146 19.24 3.72 7.47
CA VAL A 146 19.57 3.89 8.88
C VAL A 146 20.13 5.31 9.12
N GLU A 147 21.05 5.79 8.28
CA GLU A 147 21.70 7.11 8.36
C GLU A 147 20.76 8.29 8.20
N HIS A 148 19.72 8.19 7.37
CA HIS A 148 18.79 9.29 7.11
C HIS A 148 17.54 9.22 7.97
N HIS A 149 17.50 8.32 8.97
CA HIS A 149 16.29 8.05 9.75
C HIS A 149 15.06 7.66 8.92
N ALA A 150 15.23 7.35 7.64
CA ALA A 150 14.14 6.99 6.75
C ALA A 150 13.67 5.55 7.04
N TRP A 151 14.54 4.73 7.64
CA TRP A 151 14.27 3.35 8.00
C TRP A 151 14.20 3.28 9.51
N LYS A 152 13.11 3.82 10.06
CA LYS A 152 12.72 3.60 11.44
C LYS A 152 12.26 2.15 11.69
N PHE A 153 12.56 1.22 10.78
CA PHE A 153 11.94 -0.08 10.61
C PHE A 153 12.64 -1.18 11.41
N PHE A 154 11.85 -2.12 11.91
CA PHE A 154 12.27 -3.32 12.60
C PHE A 154 12.26 -4.50 11.63
N GLY A 155 13.42 -4.97 11.19
CA GLY A 155 13.57 -6.24 10.49
C GLY A 155 14.85 -6.39 9.69
N ASN A 156 14.96 -7.51 8.98
CA ASN A 156 16.16 -7.83 8.22
C ASN A 156 16.26 -6.97 6.95
N ILE A 157 17.47 -6.89 6.41
CA ILE A 157 17.83 -6.10 5.25
C ILE A 157 16.94 -6.39 4.01
N PHE A 158 16.48 -7.64 3.85
CA PHE A 158 15.71 -8.11 2.69
C PHE A 158 14.26 -7.60 2.63
N THR A 159 13.75 -7.03 3.72
CA THR A 159 12.39 -6.45 3.75
C THR A 159 12.20 -5.31 2.74
N ARG A 160 13.28 -4.68 2.29
CA ARG A 160 13.30 -3.65 1.24
C ARG A 160 14.08 -4.09 0.00
N ALA A 161 14.06 -5.40 -0.29
CA ALA A 161 14.69 -5.92 -1.49
C ALA A 161 14.27 -5.13 -2.74
N PRO A 162 15.22 -4.88 -3.66
CA PRO A 162 14.99 -4.00 -4.78
C PRO A 162 13.90 -4.54 -5.71
N GLN A 163 13.29 -3.65 -6.47
CA GLN A 163 12.36 -4.07 -7.51
C GLN A 163 13.08 -4.84 -8.61
N ASP A 164 12.32 -5.68 -9.30
CA ASP A 164 12.76 -6.35 -10.50
C ASP A 164 13.01 -5.32 -11.61
N TYR A 165 14.25 -5.17 -12.05
CA TYR A 165 14.62 -4.13 -13.03
C TYR A 165 13.91 -4.30 -14.36
N LEU A 166 13.74 -5.54 -14.82
CA LEU A 166 13.05 -5.81 -16.08
C LEU A 166 11.63 -5.27 -16.04
N SER A 167 10.90 -5.49 -14.93
CA SER A 167 9.52 -4.99 -14.78
C SER A 167 9.41 -3.47 -14.93
N ILE A 168 10.42 -2.72 -14.48
CA ILE A 168 10.45 -1.26 -14.60
C ILE A 168 10.77 -0.84 -16.02
N LEU A 169 11.78 -1.45 -16.65
CA LEU A 169 12.12 -1.14 -18.03
C LEU A 169 10.99 -1.49 -18.99
N GLU A 170 10.29 -2.60 -18.77
CA GLU A 170 9.12 -3.00 -19.54
C GLU A 170 7.97 -2.00 -19.34
N ARG A 171 7.77 -1.47 -18.12
CA ARG A 171 6.78 -0.42 -17.87
C ARG A 171 7.04 0.83 -18.72
N TRP A 172 8.28 1.30 -18.74
CA TRP A 172 8.69 2.45 -19.55
C TRP A 172 8.56 2.15 -21.05
N ARG A 173 9.08 1.00 -21.51
CA ARG A 173 8.98 0.56 -22.92
C ARG A 173 7.53 0.48 -23.40
N ASN A 174 6.62 -0.02 -22.58
CA ASN A 174 5.22 -0.24 -22.98
C ASN A 174 4.42 1.07 -23.01
N ASN A 175 4.72 2.03 -22.15
CA ASN A 175 3.96 3.28 -22.02
C ASN A 175 4.60 4.48 -22.74
N LEU A 176 5.87 4.36 -23.14
CA LEU A 176 6.64 5.32 -23.93
C LEU A 176 7.46 4.61 -25.03
N PRO A 177 6.78 3.90 -25.98
CA PRO A 177 7.43 3.02 -26.96
C PRO A 177 8.33 3.75 -27.97
N GLU A 178 8.13 5.05 -28.17
CA GLU A 178 8.96 5.91 -29.02
C GLU A 178 10.33 6.21 -28.41
N SER A 179 10.54 5.90 -27.13
CA SER A 179 11.79 6.20 -26.45
C SER A 179 12.86 5.12 -26.64
N ASN A 180 14.10 5.56 -26.75
CA ASN A 180 15.28 4.72 -26.66
C ASN A 180 15.70 4.57 -25.19
N ILE A 181 15.79 3.34 -24.68
CA ILE A 181 16.18 3.07 -23.29
C ILE A 181 17.66 2.69 -23.22
N ILE A 182 18.46 3.59 -22.67
CA ILE A 182 19.90 3.46 -22.48
C ILE A 182 20.18 2.92 -21.08
N VAL A 183 20.51 1.64 -20.99
CA VAL A 183 20.88 0.97 -19.74
C VAL A 183 22.39 1.01 -19.54
N ARG A 184 22.83 1.44 -18.35
CA ARG A 184 24.23 1.42 -17.91
C ARG A 184 24.38 0.63 -16.61
N LEU A 185 25.55 0.02 -16.42
CA LEU A 185 25.87 -0.69 -15.17
C LEU A 185 26.62 0.25 -14.22
N TYR A 186 26.09 0.43 -13.02
CA TYR A 186 26.76 1.15 -11.94
C TYR A 186 27.77 0.23 -11.25
N ASP A 187 28.91 0.06 -11.90
CA ASP A 187 30.07 -0.69 -11.44
C ASP A 187 31.32 0.07 -11.88
N ARG A 188 32.24 0.39 -10.96
CA ARG A 188 33.44 1.17 -11.28
C ARG A 188 34.32 0.53 -12.36
N SER A 189 34.30 -0.80 -12.49
CA SER A 189 35.02 -1.50 -13.54
C SER A 189 34.38 -1.35 -14.93
N LYS A 190 33.11 -0.94 -14.98
CA LYS A 190 32.29 -0.81 -16.20
C LYS A 190 32.03 0.64 -16.59
N LEU A 191 32.00 1.56 -15.62
CA LEU A 191 31.85 2.99 -15.86
C LEU A 191 33.07 3.55 -16.57
N LYS A 192 32.85 4.48 -17.52
CA LYS A 192 33.95 5.24 -18.13
C LYS A 192 34.83 5.88 -17.06
N ASN A 193 36.13 5.63 -17.13
CA ASN A 193 37.14 6.07 -16.14
C ASN A 193 36.82 5.70 -14.67
N GLY A 194 35.91 4.74 -14.43
CA GLY A 194 35.42 4.40 -13.11
C GLY A 194 34.58 5.48 -12.41
N ASP A 195 34.09 6.48 -13.16
CA ASP A 195 33.31 7.61 -12.66
C ASP A 195 31.96 7.70 -13.37
N VAL A 196 30.88 7.84 -12.60
CA VAL A 196 29.51 7.88 -13.13
C VAL A 196 29.21 9.17 -13.90
N VAL A 197 29.88 10.27 -13.55
CA VAL A 197 29.76 11.55 -14.26
C VAL A 197 30.42 11.43 -15.62
N ASP A 198 31.63 10.86 -15.69
CA ASP A 198 32.35 10.62 -16.95
C ASP A 198 31.52 9.73 -17.89
N ASP A 199 30.94 8.66 -17.33
CA ASP A 199 30.06 7.75 -18.06
C ASP A 199 28.79 8.47 -18.56
N PHE A 200 28.15 9.26 -17.71
CA PHE A 200 26.95 10.02 -18.07
C PHE A 200 27.21 11.05 -19.17
N LEU A 201 28.29 11.82 -19.07
CA LEU A 201 28.68 12.79 -20.09
C LEU A 201 28.99 12.10 -21.43
N SER A 202 29.55 10.89 -21.40
CA SER A 202 29.79 10.12 -22.62
C SER A 202 28.50 9.77 -23.37
N ILE A 203 27.39 9.54 -22.67
CA ILE A 203 26.06 9.35 -23.29
C ILE A 203 25.63 10.62 -24.03
N LEU A 204 25.97 11.79 -23.48
CA LEU A 204 25.69 13.08 -24.11
C LEU A 204 26.72 13.45 -25.19
N GLY A 205 27.75 12.62 -25.43
CA GLY A 205 28.83 12.89 -26.38
C GLY A 205 29.81 13.97 -25.92
N VAL A 206 30.01 14.10 -24.60
CA VAL A 206 30.87 15.12 -23.98
C VAL A 206 31.98 14.47 -23.16
N GLU A 207 33.19 15.03 -23.22
CA GLU A 207 34.28 14.66 -22.32
C GLU A 207 34.33 15.61 -21.13
N ARG A 208 34.53 15.08 -19.92
CA ARG A 208 34.52 15.87 -18.68
C ARG A 208 35.54 17.01 -18.69
N LYS A 209 36.74 16.76 -19.21
CA LYS A 209 37.83 17.74 -19.32
C LYS A 209 37.43 19.01 -20.10
N ASP A 210 36.45 18.92 -21.00
CA ASP A 210 36.00 20.05 -21.81
C ASP A 210 34.92 20.89 -21.10
N VAL A 211 34.34 20.34 -20.02
CA VAL A 211 33.36 20.97 -19.14
C VAL A 211 34.04 21.53 -17.89
N SER A 212 34.61 20.66 -17.06
CA SER A 212 35.23 21.00 -15.77
C SER A 212 36.02 19.83 -15.19
N GLU A 213 37.16 20.12 -14.57
CA GLU A 213 37.95 19.15 -13.80
C GLU A 213 37.44 18.94 -12.37
N GLU A 214 36.36 19.63 -11.98
CA GLU A 214 35.77 19.52 -10.66
C GLU A 214 35.41 18.07 -10.31
N LYS A 215 35.90 17.59 -9.17
CA LYS A 215 35.46 16.31 -8.60
C LYS A 215 34.24 16.53 -7.73
N VAL A 216 33.17 15.79 -8.00
CA VAL A 216 32.05 15.71 -7.07
C VAL A 216 32.41 14.69 -6.00
N GLU A 217 32.58 15.16 -4.77
CA GLU A 217 32.88 14.29 -3.64
C GLU A 217 31.75 13.29 -3.43
N ALA A 218 32.12 12.02 -3.25
CA ALA A 218 31.19 11.01 -2.82
C ALA A 218 30.92 11.18 -1.32
N ASN A 219 29.66 11.35 -0.93
CA ASN A 219 29.29 11.32 0.48
C ASN A 219 29.55 9.91 1.02
N PRO A 220 30.51 9.73 1.95
CA PRO A 220 30.75 8.42 2.55
C PRO A 220 29.52 8.01 3.34
N SER A 221 29.20 6.72 3.33
CA SER A 221 28.22 6.12 4.25
C SER A 221 28.94 5.63 5.51
N LEU A 222 28.22 5.54 6.62
CA LEU A 222 28.67 4.88 7.83
C LEU A 222 29.16 3.47 7.50
N SER A 223 30.12 3.02 8.30
CA SER A 223 30.56 1.64 8.27
C SER A 223 29.45 0.70 8.77
N HIS A 224 29.59 -0.59 8.51
CA HIS A 224 28.60 -1.59 8.90
C HIS A 224 28.38 -1.64 10.42
N LEU A 225 29.46 -1.58 11.21
CA LEU A 225 29.35 -1.54 12.68
C LEU A 225 28.65 -0.28 13.19
N SER A 226 28.98 0.89 12.62
CA SER A 226 28.34 2.16 13.01
C SER A 226 26.87 2.22 12.58
N ALA A 227 26.53 1.67 11.42
CA ALA A 227 25.15 1.52 10.97
C ALA A 227 24.34 0.61 11.92
N LEU A 228 24.90 -0.52 12.36
CA LEU A 228 24.23 -1.40 13.34
C LEU A 228 24.06 -0.73 14.70
N ALA A 229 25.06 0.03 15.17
CA ALA A 229 24.95 0.80 16.41
C ALA A 229 23.89 1.90 16.31
N LEU A 230 23.89 2.68 15.22
CA LEU A 230 22.90 3.72 14.96
C LEU A 230 21.49 3.13 14.85
N ARG A 231 21.35 1.96 14.22
CA ARG A 231 20.08 1.24 14.17
C ARG A 231 19.53 0.97 15.57
N ARG A 232 20.34 0.48 16.52
CA ARG A 232 19.90 0.26 17.91
C ARG A 232 19.40 1.55 18.58
N ILE A 233 20.10 2.67 18.36
CA ILE A 233 19.64 3.99 18.84
C ILE A 233 18.30 4.35 18.19
N ASN A 234 18.18 4.16 16.87
CA ASN A 234 16.96 4.46 16.13
C ASN A 234 15.81 3.56 16.58
N GLU A 235 16.04 2.33 17.01
CA GLU A 235 14.99 1.44 17.54
C GLU A 235 14.46 1.91 18.91
N GLU A 236 15.27 2.57 19.73
CA GLU A 236 14.90 3.03 21.08
C GLU A 236 14.36 4.47 21.11
N PHE A 237 14.85 5.34 20.23
CA PHE A 237 14.59 6.78 20.28
C PHE A 237 13.90 7.32 19.01
N ASP A 238 13.15 8.42 19.15
CA ASP A 238 12.57 9.19 18.04
C ASP A 238 13.21 10.57 17.97
N LEU A 239 14.48 10.60 17.54
CA LEU A 239 15.32 11.80 17.64
C LEU A 239 14.90 12.89 16.63
N PRO A 240 14.91 14.17 17.03
CA PRO A 240 14.77 15.27 16.09
C PRO A 240 15.90 15.25 15.02
N PRO A 241 15.64 15.63 13.76
CA PRO A 241 16.61 15.52 12.66
C PRO A 241 17.98 16.14 12.97
N GLY A 242 18.02 17.32 13.59
CA GLY A 242 19.28 17.99 13.94
C GLY A 242 20.09 17.29 15.03
N ILE A 243 19.44 16.54 15.94
CA ILE A 243 20.14 15.73 16.96
C ILE A 243 20.69 14.46 16.31
N HIS A 244 19.91 13.84 15.42
CA HIS A 244 20.38 12.67 14.69
C HIS A 244 21.59 12.96 13.81
N GLN A 245 21.56 14.06 13.07
CA GLN A 245 22.64 14.43 12.18
C GLN A 245 23.97 14.54 12.95
N LYS A 246 23.94 15.15 14.15
CA LYS A 246 25.12 15.20 15.04
C LYS A 246 25.58 13.81 15.49
N LEU A 247 24.64 12.88 15.71
CA LEU A 247 24.96 11.50 16.09
C LEU A 247 25.61 10.73 14.93
N VAL A 248 25.09 10.92 13.71
CA VAL A 248 25.66 10.38 12.48
C VAL A 248 27.08 10.90 12.28
N GLU A 249 27.29 12.22 12.40
CA GLU A 249 28.60 12.85 12.33
C GLU A 249 29.58 12.31 13.38
N PHE A 250 29.12 12.11 14.61
CA PHE A 250 29.93 11.50 15.67
C PHE A 250 30.38 10.08 15.30
N LEU A 251 29.48 9.25 14.76
CA LEU A 251 29.81 7.90 14.31
C LEU A 251 30.75 7.89 13.10
N PHE A 252 30.63 8.87 12.20
CA PHE A 252 31.58 9.05 11.10
C PHE A 252 33.00 9.33 11.60
N GLU A 253 33.14 10.15 12.65
CA GLU A 253 34.46 10.41 13.23
C GLU A 253 35.06 9.17 13.90
N ILE A 254 34.24 8.28 14.47
CA ILE A 254 34.68 6.97 14.93
C ILE A 254 35.16 6.13 13.74
N ASP A 255 34.37 6.07 12.67
CA ASP A 255 34.71 5.29 11.46
C ASP A 255 36.02 5.74 10.82
N LYS A 256 36.28 7.05 10.76
CA LYS A 256 37.55 7.58 10.22
C LYS A 256 38.76 7.16 11.05
N ARG A 257 38.62 7.06 12.37
CA ARG A 257 39.72 6.74 13.29
C ARG A 257 39.97 5.24 13.41
N GLU A 258 38.90 4.46 13.46
CA GLU A 258 38.94 3.04 13.85
C GLU A 258 38.60 2.09 12.69
N GLY A 259 38.06 2.61 11.59
CA GLY A 259 37.61 1.80 10.47
C GLY A 259 36.45 0.88 10.85
N SER A 260 36.34 -0.26 10.17
CA SER A 260 35.40 -1.33 10.52
C SER A 260 35.89 -2.62 9.89
N PHE A 261 36.00 -3.70 10.68
CA PHE A 261 36.37 -5.01 10.17
C PHE A 261 35.21 -5.71 9.46
N LEU A 262 33.97 -5.37 9.83
CA LEU A 262 32.78 -5.86 9.18
C LEU A 262 32.52 -5.04 7.92
N LYS A 263 32.39 -5.72 6.78
CA LYS A 263 32.23 -5.10 5.46
C LYS A 263 30.96 -5.53 4.74
N THR A 264 30.10 -6.31 5.38
CA THR A 264 28.79 -6.71 4.86
C THR A 264 27.77 -6.97 5.98
N PHE A 265 26.47 -6.87 5.67
CA PHE A 265 25.39 -7.34 6.54
C PHE A 265 24.82 -8.70 6.12
N MET A 266 25.19 -9.19 4.94
CA MET A 266 24.64 -10.40 4.35
C MET A 266 25.73 -11.46 4.26
N THR A 267 25.34 -12.68 4.60
CA THR A 267 26.19 -13.85 4.37
C THR A 267 26.35 -14.14 2.89
N LEU A 268 27.36 -14.93 2.53
CA LEU A 268 27.52 -15.41 1.16
C LEU A 268 26.28 -16.18 0.69
N GLU A 269 25.71 -17.04 1.53
CA GLU A 269 24.51 -17.82 1.19
C GLU A 269 23.31 -16.91 0.90
N GLU A 270 23.09 -15.88 1.71
CA GLU A 270 22.02 -14.91 1.49
C GLU A 270 22.21 -14.13 0.17
N ARG A 271 23.44 -13.74 -0.16
CA ARG A 271 23.75 -13.08 -1.44
C ARG A 271 23.43 -13.98 -2.62
N ILE A 272 23.85 -15.24 -2.57
CA ILE A 272 23.56 -16.22 -3.63
C ILE A 272 22.06 -16.39 -3.80
N LYS A 273 21.31 -16.59 -2.71
CA LYS A 273 19.84 -16.71 -2.76
C LYS A 273 19.17 -15.48 -3.35
N LEU A 274 19.64 -14.29 -3.00
CA LEU A 274 19.08 -13.04 -3.52
C LEU A 274 19.35 -12.90 -5.03
N LEU A 275 20.56 -13.20 -5.49
CA LEU A 275 20.88 -13.12 -6.92
C LEU A 275 20.17 -14.21 -7.73
N GLU A 276 20.03 -15.43 -7.19
CA GLU A 276 19.28 -16.51 -7.83
C GLU A 276 17.80 -16.12 -8.00
N TYR A 277 17.21 -15.43 -7.02
CA TYR A 277 15.83 -14.93 -7.11
C TYR A 277 15.60 -14.01 -8.32
N TYR A 278 16.57 -13.16 -8.68
CA TYR A 278 16.46 -12.25 -9.85
C TYR A 278 17.10 -12.81 -11.12
N LYS A 279 17.67 -14.02 -11.10
CA LYS A 279 18.54 -14.51 -12.18
C LYS A 279 17.85 -14.56 -13.53
N GLU A 280 16.62 -15.08 -13.59
CA GLU A 280 15.91 -15.24 -14.86
C GLU A 280 15.46 -13.90 -15.45
N SER A 281 14.99 -12.96 -14.61
CA SER A 281 14.65 -11.62 -15.09
C SER A 281 15.89 -10.81 -15.47
N ASN A 282 16.99 -10.93 -14.72
CA ASN A 282 18.28 -10.33 -15.07
C ASN A 282 18.81 -10.89 -16.40
N LYS A 283 18.82 -12.22 -16.61
CA LYS A 283 19.22 -12.81 -17.92
C LYS A 283 18.44 -12.21 -19.08
N LYS A 284 17.12 -12.09 -18.94
CA LYS A 284 16.28 -11.48 -19.97
C LYS A 284 16.62 -10.00 -20.17
N LEU A 285 16.80 -9.24 -19.09
CA LEU A 285 17.21 -7.83 -19.14
C LEU A 285 18.55 -7.65 -19.87
N PHE A 286 19.58 -8.40 -19.51
CA PHE A 286 20.91 -8.29 -20.10
C PHE A 286 20.89 -8.64 -21.59
N ARG A 287 20.15 -9.67 -21.98
CA ARG A 287 19.97 -10.04 -23.38
C ARG A 287 19.23 -8.95 -24.17
N GLU A 288 18.12 -8.42 -23.64
CA GLU A 288 17.26 -7.49 -24.37
C GLU A 288 17.81 -6.06 -24.43
N TYR A 289 18.42 -5.58 -23.35
CA TYR A 289 18.84 -4.17 -23.24
C TYR A 289 20.34 -3.95 -23.35
N LEU A 290 21.16 -4.98 -23.11
CA LEU A 290 22.62 -4.87 -23.13
C LEU A 290 23.28 -5.79 -24.17
N GLY A 291 22.53 -6.70 -24.81
CA GLY A 291 23.06 -7.65 -25.78
C GLY A 291 24.14 -8.58 -25.22
N THR A 292 24.14 -8.84 -23.91
CA THR A 292 25.15 -9.66 -23.22
C THR A 292 24.52 -10.70 -22.31
N GLU A 293 25.33 -11.63 -21.81
CA GLU A 293 24.94 -12.54 -20.73
C GLU A 293 24.76 -11.79 -19.40
N ASN A 294 24.05 -12.41 -18.44
CA ASN A 294 23.85 -11.83 -17.12
C ASN A 294 25.19 -11.59 -16.40
N GLN A 295 25.52 -10.33 -16.13
CA GLN A 295 26.73 -9.94 -15.38
C GLN A 295 26.45 -9.68 -13.90
N PHE A 296 25.19 -9.75 -13.45
CA PHE A 296 24.82 -9.66 -12.03
C PHE A 296 25.04 -11.01 -11.33
N VAL A 297 26.31 -11.38 -11.22
CA VAL A 297 26.82 -12.59 -10.56
C VAL A 297 27.99 -12.21 -9.64
N LEU A 298 28.34 -13.06 -8.68
CA LEU A 298 29.51 -12.88 -7.83
C LEU A 298 30.78 -13.31 -8.57
N SER A 299 31.88 -12.57 -8.43
CA SER A 299 33.21 -13.02 -8.86
C SER A 299 33.81 -14.02 -7.87
N GLU A 300 34.87 -14.72 -8.28
CA GLU A 300 35.60 -15.64 -7.38
C GLU A 300 36.22 -14.89 -6.19
N GLU A 301 36.76 -13.69 -6.42
CA GLU A 301 37.32 -12.84 -5.37
C GLU A 301 36.23 -12.38 -4.38
N GLU A 302 35.03 -12.04 -4.87
CA GLU A 302 33.92 -11.67 -4.01
C GLU A 302 33.41 -12.86 -3.17
N ILE A 303 33.36 -14.06 -3.75
CA ILE A 303 32.99 -15.28 -3.03
C ILE A 303 33.95 -15.51 -1.87
N GLU A 304 35.26 -15.46 -2.13
CA GLU A 304 36.26 -15.68 -1.09
C GLU A 304 36.20 -14.59 -0.01
N PHE A 305 36.09 -13.33 -0.42
CA PHE A 305 35.89 -12.21 0.50
C PHE A 305 34.68 -12.40 1.42
N TYR A 306 33.52 -12.83 0.89
CA TYR A 306 32.33 -13.02 1.73
C TYR A 306 32.43 -14.25 2.64
N LYS A 307 33.16 -15.31 2.24
CA LYS A 307 33.47 -16.42 3.18
C LYS A 307 34.30 -15.93 4.36
N GLU A 308 35.33 -15.12 4.12
CA GLU A 308 36.13 -14.54 5.20
C GLU A 308 35.28 -13.67 6.14
N GLN A 309 34.29 -12.96 5.61
CA GLN A 309 33.33 -12.20 6.43
C GLN A 309 32.41 -13.11 7.25
N ASP A 310 31.98 -14.24 6.70
CA ASP A 310 31.12 -15.23 7.37
C ASP A 310 31.83 -15.98 8.51
N GLU A 311 33.16 -16.07 8.46
CA GLU A 311 33.99 -16.69 9.51
C GLU A 311 34.16 -15.79 10.76
N ILE A 312 33.80 -14.51 10.69
CA ILE A 312 33.90 -13.59 11.83
C ILE A 312 32.90 -14.02 12.92
N PRO A 313 33.35 -14.32 14.15
CA PRO A 313 32.45 -14.75 15.23
C PRO A 313 31.38 -13.70 15.54
N LYS A 314 30.14 -14.17 15.72
CA LYS A 314 28.99 -13.28 15.99
C LYS A 314 29.19 -12.46 17.26
N GLU A 315 29.78 -13.05 18.28
CA GLU A 315 30.07 -12.42 19.58
C GLU A 315 31.01 -11.23 19.39
N LYS A 316 32.05 -11.37 18.53
CA LYS A 316 32.97 -10.28 18.21
C LYS A 316 32.28 -9.13 17.49
N ILE A 317 31.33 -9.42 16.59
CA ILE A 317 30.52 -8.40 15.93
C ILE A 317 29.64 -7.70 16.98
N GLU A 318 28.96 -8.45 17.83
CA GLU A 318 28.05 -7.91 18.86
C GLU A 318 28.78 -7.03 19.88
N GLU A 319 29.96 -7.43 20.34
CA GLU A 319 30.81 -6.63 21.23
C GLU A 319 31.22 -5.30 20.58
N ALA A 320 31.64 -5.33 19.31
CA ALA A 320 32.05 -4.12 18.59
C ALA A 320 30.87 -3.18 18.29
N VAL A 321 29.69 -3.73 17.99
CA VAL A 321 28.45 -2.94 17.85
C VAL A 321 28.04 -2.34 19.19
N GLU A 322 28.14 -3.11 20.28
CA GLU A 322 27.79 -2.66 21.62
C GLU A 322 28.71 -1.53 22.11
N ASP A 323 30.01 -1.59 21.85
CA ASP A 323 30.93 -0.48 22.17
C ASP A 323 30.49 0.82 21.47
N ARG A 324 30.27 0.76 20.15
CA ARG A 324 29.82 1.93 19.37
C ARG A 324 28.46 2.44 19.82
N TYR A 325 27.53 1.54 20.11
CA TYR A 325 26.21 1.89 20.64
C TYR A 325 26.34 2.63 21.97
N ARG A 326 27.15 2.13 22.92
CA ARG A 326 27.37 2.81 24.21
C ARG A 326 28.03 4.18 24.06
N ARG A 327 28.98 4.32 23.14
CA ARG A 327 29.63 5.60 22.83
C ARG A 327 28.65 6.59 22.22
N ALA A 328 27.86 6.15 21.25
CA ALA A 328 26.79 6.91 20.63
C ALA A 328 25.74 7.34 21.66
N LEU A 329 25.37 6.45 22.58
CA LEU A 329 24.42 6.73 23.66
C LEU A 329 24.96 7.77 24.65
N ARG A 330 26.23 7.65 25.07
CA ARG A 330 26.91 8.67 25.91
C ARG A 330 26.93 10.03 25.21
N PHE A 331 27.25 10.06 23.92
CA PHE A 331 27.22 11.30 23.14
C PHE A 331 25.81 11.89 23.05
N LEU A 332 24.80 11.06 22.77
CA LEU A 332 23.40 11.48 22.74
C LEU A 332 22.97 12.14 24.05
N TYR A 333 23.25 11.51 25.19
CA TYR A 333 22.93 12.09 26.51
C TYR A 333 23.71 13.37 26.83
N SER A 334 24.90 13.54 26.25
CA SER A 334 25.67 14.79 26.40
C SER A 334 25.06 15.97 25.65
N ILE A 335 24.37 15.72 24.52
CA ILE A 335 23.73 16.76 23.71
C ILE A 335 22.22 16.89 23.96
N LYS A 336 21.60 15.89 24.61
CA LYS A 336 20.18 15.85 24.95
C LYS A 336 19.96 15.03 26.22
N SER A 337 19.72 15.71 27.34
CA SER A 337 19.56 15.08 28.66
C SER A 337 18.37 14.11 28.77
N ASN A 338 17.26 14.40 28.08
CA ASN A 338 16.09 13.52 28.01
C ASN A 338 15.68 13.32 26.55
N PRO A 339 16.34 12.39 25.81
CA PRO A 339 16.00 12.12 24.43
C PRO A 339 14.60 11.48 24.37
N PRO A 340 13.75 11.90 23.42
CA PRO A 340 12.41 11.33 23.27
C PRO A 340 12.54 9.83 22.97
N ARG A 341 12.04 9.01 23.90
CA ARG A 341 11.90 7.58 23.68
C ARG A 341 10.80 7.33 22.67
N ARG A 342 10.99 6.32 21.84
CA ARG A 342 9.99 5.89 20.87
C ARG A 342 8.79 5.28 21.63
N GLN A 343 7.67 5.99 21.67
CA GLN A 343 6.44 5.56 22.36
C GLN A 343 5.52 4.70 21.50
N LYS A 344 5.60 4.86 20.17
CA LYS A 344 4.84 4.11 19.17
C LYS A 344 5.81 3.64 18.09
N ILE A 345 5.73 2.36 17.73
CA ILE A 345 6.34 1.84 16.51
C ILE A 345 5.41 2.28 15.39
N TYR A 346 5.75 3.34 14.67
CA TYR A 346 4.82 3.94 13.71
C TYR A 346 4.77 3.10 12.42
N LEU A 347 3.61 2.46 12.20
CA LEU A 347 2.90 2.06 10.96
C LEU A 347 3.62 1.77 9.62
N ASP A 348 4.73 2.41 9.25
CA ASP A 348 5.54 2.05 8.06
C ASP A 348 6.81 1.24 8.45
N GLU A 349 6.96 0.98 9.75
CA GLU A 349 8.18 0.52 10.42
C GLU A 349 8.18 -0.97 10.77
N LYS A 350 7.10 -1.69 10.47
CA LYS A 350 7.07 -3.16 10.60
C LYS A 350 6.38 -3.76 9.37
N TYR A 351 7.13 -4.63 8.72
CA TYR A 351 6.83 -5.55 7.63
C TYR A 351 5.61 -5.22 6.78
N GLY A 352 5.85 -4.72 5.56
CA GLY A 352 4.79 -4.34 4.62
C GLY A 352 3.97 -5.51 4.09
N ARG A 353 3.48 -5.34 2.85
CA ARG A 353 2.79 -6.42 2.13
C ARG A 353 3.69 -7.66 2.02
N ILE A 354 3.05 -8.80 1.83
CA ILE A 354 3.69 -10.11 1.69
C ILE A 354 4.90 -10.05 0.73
N ASN A 355 6.05 -10.55 1.18
CA ASN A 355 7.30 -10.48 0.44
C ASN A 355 7.67 -11.87 -0.11
N PRO A 356 7.84 -12.05 -1.44
CA PRO A 356 8.20 -13.34 -2.03
C PRO A 356 9.52 -13.94 -1.49
N LEU A 357 10.43 -13.10 -1.01
CA LEU A 357 11.70 -13.56 -0.42
C LEU A 357 11.54 -14.41 0.85
N ILE A 358 10.34 -14.41 1.45
CA ILE A 358 9.99 -15.32 2.55
C ILE A 358 10.11 -16.79 2.09
N LYS A 359 9.57 -17.12 0.90
CA LYS A 359 9.61 -18.48 0.34
C LYS A 359 11.02 -18.94 -0.01
N HIS A 360 11.91 -17.98 -0.29
CA HIS A 360 13.32 -18.24 -0.60
C HIS A 360 14.21 -18.26 0.66
N GLY A 361 13.63 -18.13 1.86
CA GLY A 361 14.35 -18.24 3.14
C GLY A 361 15.22 -17.02 3.48
N LEU A 362 15.13 -15.94 2.71
CA LEU A 362 15.82 -14.66 2.99
C LEU A 362 15.09 -13.83 4.04
N ILE A 363 13.78 -14.03 4.19
CA ILE A 363 12.98 -13.42 5.26
C ILE A 363 12.37 -14.53 6.09
N ASN A 364 12.78 -14.61 7.36
CA ASN A 364 12.46 -15.72 8.26
C ASN A 364 11.89 -15.28 9.61
N SER A 365 11.71 -13.97 9.82
CA SER A 365 11.20 -13.37 11.05
C SER A 365 10.30 -12.17 10.72
N GLY A 366 9.46 -11.78 11.67
CA GLY A 366 8.57 -10.64 11.55
C GLY A 366 7.09 -10.98 11.33
N VAL A 367 6.26 -9.93 11.39
CA VAL A 367 4.80 -10.03 11.31
C VAL A 367 4.30 -9.26 10.10
N PHE A 368 3.69 -9.94 9.14
CA PHE A 368 3.19 -9.36 7.89
C PHE A 368 1.67 -9.36 7.90
N GLY A 369 1.03 -8.43 7.20
CA GLY A 369 -0.42 -8.47 7.06
C GLY A 369 -0.97 -7.39 6.16
N TYR A 370 -2.25 -7.51 5.85
CA TYR A 370 -3.01 -6.44 5.21
C TYR A 370 -4.49 -6.52 5.58
N VAL A 371 -5.10 -5.40 5.94
CA VAL A 371 -6.56 -5.27 6.06
C VAL A 371 -7.12 -4.97 4.68
N ASP A 372 -7.76 -5.95 4.06
CA ASP A 372 -8.29 -5.83 2.71
C ASP A 372 -9.56 -4.97 2.70
N ILE A 373 -10.41 -5.17 3.70
CA ILE A 373 -11.78 -4.64 3.76
C ILE A 373 -12.05 -4.07 5.14
N VAL A 374 -12.48 -2.81 5.16
CA VAL A 374 -13.21 -2.20 6.26
C VAL A 374 -14.46 -1.55 5.67
N ASP A 375 -15.61 -2.15 5.91
CA ASP A 375 -16.91 -1.65 5.43
C ASP A 375 -17.97 -1.71 6.54
N ASN A 376 -19.25 -1.56 6.18
CA ASN A 376 -20.33 -1.50 7.16
C ASN A 376 -20.75 -2.88 7.69
N GLU A 377 -20.23 -3.98 7.13
CA GLU A 377 -20.59 -5.36 7.49
C GLU A 377 -19.48 -6.03 8.29
N LYS A 378 -18.21 -5.80 7.90
CA LYS A 378 -17.08 -6.55 8.42
C LYS A 378 -15.74 -5.82 8.36
N ILE A 379 -14.79 -6.40 9.08
CA ILE A 379 -13.36 -6.12 9.02
C ILE A 379 -12.68 -7.43 8.61
N ALA A 380 -12.02 -7.44 7.46
CA ALA A 380 -11.39 -8.65 6.92
C ALA A 380 -10.01 -8.36 6.34
N GLY A 381 -9.13 -9.35 6.45
CA GLY A 381 -7.75 -9.21 6.02
C GLY A 381 -6.95 -10.47 6.26
N TRP A 382 -5.64 -10.30 6.41
CA TRP A 382 -4.73 -11.37 6.78
C TRP A 382 -3.56 -10.86 7.62
N ILE A 383 -3.01 -11.76 8.40
CA ILE A 383 -1.88 -11.55 9.29
C ILE A 383 -1.08 -12.85 9.41
N LEU A 384 0.24 -12.74 9.30
CA LEU A 384 1.21 -13.83 9.31
C LEU A 384 2.32 -13.48 10.31
N ASP A 385 2.56 -14.33 11.28
CA ASP A 385 3.68 -14.21 12.22
C ASP A 385 4.73 -15.28 11.89
N LEU A 386 5.85 -14.86 11.29
CA LEU A 386 6.95 -15.77 10.94
C LEU A 386 7.79 -16.18 12.15
N ASP A 387 7.75 -15.42 13.25
CA ASP A 387 8.52 -15.75 14.45
C ASP A 387 7.91 -16.96 15.16
N THR A 388 6.58 -17.04 15.20
CA THR A 388 5.84 -18.15 15.84
C THR A 388 5.48 -19.25 14.85
N LYS A 389 5.27 -18.92 13.58
CA LYS A 389 4.78 -19.83 12.52
C LYS A 389 3.44 -20.49 12.87
N GLU A 390 2.68 -19.85 13.76
CA GLU A 390 1.36 -20.26 14.21
C GLU A 390 0.31 -19.25 13.69
N PRO A 391 -0.98 -19.64 13.62
CA PRO A 391 -2.04 -18.67 13.31
C PRO A 391 -2.00 -17.49 14.28
N ALA A 392 -1.74 -16.30 13.73
CA ALA A 392 -1.47 -15.10 14.50
C ALA A 392 -2.73 -14.59 15.23
N GLU A 393 -2.52 -14.10 16.45
CA GLU A 393 -3.55 -13.44 17.25
C GLU A 393 -3.55 -11.94 16.99
N PHE A 394 -4.75 -11.34 16.94
CA PHE A 394 -4.92 -9.92 16.66
C PHE A 394 -6.01 -9.30 17.53
N VAL A 395 -5.93 -7.97 17.67
CA VAL A 395 -6.86 -7.12 18.40
C VAL A 395 -7.41 -6.09 17.42
N ILE A 396 -8.72 -5.91 17.39
CA ILE A 396 -9.35 -4.79 16.68
C ILE A 396 -9.55 -3.65 17.66
N LYS A 397 -9.02 -2.48 17.32
CA LYS A 397 -9.25 -1.25 18.05
C LYS A 397 -10.15 -0.31 17.26
N VAL A 398 -11.04 0.38 17.98
CA VAL A 398 -11.89 1.44 17.45
C VAL A 398 -11.65 2.69 18.28
N ASN A 399 -11.21 3.77 17.63
CA ASN A 399 -10.78 5.03 18.28
C ASN A 399 -9.77 4.78 19.43
N GLY A 400 -8.83 3.86 19.22
CA GLY A 400 -7.81 3.46 20.19
C GLY A 400 -8.26 2.48 21.28
N ILE A 401 -9.55 2.14 21.38
CA ILE A 401 -10.08 1.18 22.37
C ILE A 401 -10.13 -0.22 21.76
N ALA A 402 -9.56 -1.22 22.43
CA ALA A 402 -9.70 -2.62 22.04
C ALA A 402 -11.15 -3.09 22.21
N VAL A 403 -11.77 -3.56 21.12
CA VAL A 403 -13.19 -3.97 21.08
C VAL A 403 -13.41 -5.42 20.64
N TYR A 404 -12.36 -6.08 20.16
CA TYR A 404 -12.40 -7.49 19.76
C TYR A 404 -10.99 -8.08 19.80
N GLU A 405 -10.88 -9.34 20.22
CA GLU A 405 -9.68 -10.16 20.08
C GLU A 405 -10.01 -11.40 19.26
N GLY A 406 -9.15 -11.76 18.33
CA GLY A 406 -9.34 -12.92 17.47
C GLY A 406 -8.03 -13.59 17.08
N ARG A 407 -8.17 -14.71 16.38
CA ARG A 407 -7.06 -15.48 15.82
C ARG A 407 -7.32 -15.74 14.35
N ALA A 408 -6.29 -15.62 13.52
CA ALA A 408 -6.39 -15.99 12.12
C ALA A 408 -6.86 -17.45 11.98
N ASN A 409 -7.88 -17.67 11.16
CA ASN A 409 -8.56 -18.97 11.06
C ASN A 409 -8.88 -19.37 9.61
N ILE A 410 -8.53 -18.55 8.63
CA ILE A 410 -8.74 -18.82 7.20
C ILE A 410 -7.39 -19.07 6.53
N VAL A 411 -7.23 -20.20 5.84
CA VAL A 411 -6.06 -20.44 4.97
C VAL A 411 -6.23 -19.62 3.69
N ARG A 412 -5.24 -18.78 3.38
CA ARG A 412 -5.28 -17.91 2.20
C ARG A 412 -4.32 -18.39 1.13
N LYS A 413 -4.86 -18.90 0.02
CA LYS A 413 -4.07 -19.39 -1.11
C LYS A 413 -3.04 -18.37 -1.61
N ASN A 414 -3.43 -17.11 -1.77
CA ASN A 414 -2.51 -16.05 -2.22
C ASN A 414 -1.34 -15.81 -1.25
N VAL A 415 -1.55 -16.06 0.05
CA VAL A 415 -0.48 -15.97 1.05
C VAL A 415 0.43 -17.19 0.96
N VAL A 416 -0.15 -18.39 0.89
CA VAL A 416 0.57 -19.66 0.74
C VAL A 416 1.42 -19.67 -0.53
N ASP A 417 0.88 -19.21 -1.67
CA ASP A 417 1.59 -19.24 -2.96
C ASP A 417 2.88 -18.39 -2.92
N ILE A 418 2.83 -17.25 -2.23
CA ILE A 418 3.93 -16.30 -2.11
C ILE A 418 4.93 -16.68 -1.02
N THR A 419 4.49 -17.18 0.13
CA THR A 419 5.38 -17.44 1.29
C THR A 419 5.76 -18.90 1.44
N GLY A 420 4.98 -19.83 0.89
CA GLY A 420 5.09 -21.27 1.11
C GLY A 420 4.50 -21.76 2.44
N TYR A 421 4.02 -20.87 3.32
CA TYR A 421 3.51 -21.25 4.65
C TYR A 421 2.02 -21.57 4.61
N ASN A 422 1.70 -22.87 4.70
CA ASN A 422 0.32 -23.36 4.75
C ASN A 422 -0.28 -23.32 6.17
N ILE A 423 -0.48 -22.11 6.70
CA ILE A 423 -1.16 -21.88 7.97
C ILE A 423 -2.33 -20.90 7.79
N PRO A 424 -3.37 -20.96 8.65
CA PRO A 424 -4.38 -19.93 8.70
C PRO A 424 -3.77 -18.54 8.94
N THR A 425 -3.99 -17.64 7.99
CA THR A 425 -3.51 -16.25 8.05
C THR A 425 -4.63 -15.24 7.85
N GLY A 426 -5.73 -15.63 7.21
CA GLY A 426 -6.89 -14.78 7.02
C GLY A 426 -7.77 -14.68 8.25
N PHE A 427 -8.45 -13.54 8.37
CA PHE A 427 -9.51 -13.29 9.34
C PHE A 427 -10.67 -12.55 8.68
N ASN A 428 -11.87 -12.74 9.23
CA ASN A 428 -13.09 -12.06 8.82
C ASN A 428 -13.98 -11.90 10.05
N VAL A 429 -14.15 -10.66 10.51
CA VAL A 429 -14.88 -10.33 11.74
C VAL A 429 -16.05 -9.42 11.38
N SER A 430 -17.27 -9.86 11.65
CA SER A 430 -18.46 -9.03 11.46
C SER A 430 -18.59 -7.99 12.57
N TRP A 431 -19.12 -6.81 12.26
CA TRP A 431 -19.46 -5.81 13.29
C TRP A 431 -20.46 -6.33 14.33
N SER A 432 -21.26 -7.36 14.03
CA SER A 432 -22.13 -7.99 15.02
C SER A 432 -21.39 -8.76 16.11
N GLU A 433 -20.13 -9.15 15.86
CA GLU A 433 -19.26 -9.85 16.80
C GLU A 433 -18.48 -8.87 17.69
N ILE A 434 -18.55 -7.56 17.41
CA ILE A 434 -17.78 -6.53 18.09
C ILE A 434 -18.65 -5.79 19.11
N GLU A 435 -18.24 -5.81 20.37
CA GLU A 435 -18.91 -5.06 21.43
C GLU A 435 -18.38 -3.63 21.53
N LEU A 436 -19.06 -2.69 20.87
CA LEU A 436 -18.70 -1.27 20.97
C LEU A 436 -19.09 -0.66 22.33
N PRO A 437 -18.22 0.14 22.98
CA PRO A 437 -18.55 0.90 24.18
C PRO A 437 -19.77 1.80 23.98
N SER A 438 -20.58 1.93 25.04
CA SER A 438 -21.85 2.69 25.03
C SER A 438 -21.71 4.14 24.55
N GLN A 439 -20.55 4.75 24.79
CA GLN A 439 -20.21 6.11 24.39
C GLN A 439 -20.02 6.26 22.87
N MET A 440 -19.51 5.21 22.20
CA MET A 440 -19.31 5.19 20.74
C MET A 440 -20.60 4.86 19.97
N LYS A 441 -21.63 4.34 20.65
CA LYS A 441 -22.94 4.03 20.05
C LYS A 441 -23.84 5.24 19.85
N LYS A 442 -23.55 6.38 20.52
CA LYS A 442 -24.43 7.55 20.59
C LYS A 442 -24.12 8.65 19.57
N GLU A 443 -22.96 8.60 18.93
CA GLU A 443 -22.57 9.57 17.92
C GLU A 443 -22.37 8.88 16.57
N VAL A 444 -22.78 9.54 15.49
CA VAL A 444 -22.30 9.22 14.13
C VAL A 444 -20.83 9.68 14.04
N ALA A 445 -19.99 9.15 14.93
CA ALA A 445 -18.59 9.50 15.05
C ALA A 445 -17.82 8.84 13.90
N LYS A 446 -16.79 9.52 13.41
CA LYS A 446 -15.79 8.88 12.55
C LYS A 446 -15.11 7.80 13.38
N LEU A 447 -15.36 6.53 13.04
CA LEU A 447 -14.69 5.41 13.65
C LEU A 447 -13.34 5.20 12.97
N GLU A 448 -12.26 5.36 13.72
CA GLU A 448 -10.92 4.97 13.34
C GLU A 448 -10.71 3.52 13.75
N VAL A 449 -10.55 2.63 12.77
CA VAL A 449 -10.35 1.20 12.99
C VAL A 449 -8.87 0.88 12.83
N GLU A 450 -8.33 0.07 13.74
CA GLU A 450 -6.98 -0.49 13.64
C GLU A 450 -7.05 -2.00 13.91
N VAL A 451 -6.35 -2.80 13.11
CA VAL A 451 -6.08 -4.21 13.42
C VAL A 451 -4.65 -4.31 13.92
N VAL A 452 -4.44 -4.89 15.10
CA VAL A 452 -3.16 -4.91 15.80
C VAL A 452 -2.75 -6.35 16.10
N HIS A 453 -1.55 -6.76 15.70
CA HIS A 453 -0.97 -8.02 16.13
C HIS A 453 -0.79 -8.04 17.65
N LYS A 454 -1.36 -9.04 18.32
CA LYS A 454 -1.48 -9.05 19.78
C LYS A 454 -0.12 -9.11 20.49
N ARG A 455 0.80 -9.94 19.99
CA ARG A 455 2.14 -10.13 20.61
C ARG A 455 3.06 -8.93 20.43
N THR A 456 3.04 -8.31 19.25
CA THR A 456 4.06 -7.29 18.88
C THR A 456 3.54 -5.87 18.92
N GLY A 457 2.24 -5.67 19.10
CA GLY A 457 1.59 -4.36 18.99
C GLY A 457 1.59 -3.80 17.56
N TYR A 458 1.93 -4.62 16.56
CA TYR A 458 2.05 -4.19 15.17
C TYR A 458 0.68 -3.87 14.57
N ILE A 459 0.47 -2.63 14.16
CA ILE A 459 -0.76 -2.22 13.45
C ILE A 459 -0.64 -2.69 11.99
N VAL A 460 -1.51 -3.60 11.59
CA VAL A 460 -1.57 -4.16 10.24
C VAL A 460 -1.96 -3.05 9.26
N PRO A 461 -1.24 -2.77 8.16
CA PRO A 461 -1.63 -1.78 7.18
C PRO A 461 -2.88 -2.24 6.42
N GLY A 462 -3.61 -1.33 5.78
CA GLY A 462 -4.78 -1.76 5.01
C GLY A 462 -5.65 -0.63 4.51
N ASN A 463 -6.77 -1.02 3.89
CA ASN A 463 -7.79 -0.12 3.37
C ASN A 463 -8.69 0.42 4.49
N TYR A 464 -8.11 1.13 5.45
CA TYR A 464 -8.85 1.81 6.50
C TYR A 464 -9.64 2.98 5.91
N LYS A 465 -10.95 2.83 5.75
CA LYS A 465 -11.81 3.96 5.37
C LYS A 465 -11.84 4.98 6.51
N LYS A 466 -11.59 6.26 6.20
CA LYS A 466 -11.59 7.39 7.16
C LYS A 466 -12.93 7.62 7.88
N SER A 467 -14.00 6.96 7.44
CA SER A 467 -15.31 6.99 8.08
C SER A 467 -16.11 5.75 7.67
N VAL A 468 -16.22 4.77 8.56
CA VAL A 468 -17.18 3.67 8.42
C VAL A 468 -18.47 4.11 9.09
N LYS A 469 -19.56 4.20 8.33
CA LYS A 469 -20.88 4.31 8.95
C LYS A 469 -21.27 2.91 9.39
N VAL A 470 -20.97 2.55 10.64
CA VAL A 470 -21.54 1.34 11.24
C VAL A 470 -23.05 1.56 11.25
N ALA A 471 -23.74 0.93 10.29
CA ALA A 471 -25.18 0.90 10.31
C ALA A 471 -25.54 0.21 11.62
N ASN A 472 -26.26 0.91 12.50
CA ASN A 472 -26.93 0.28 13.61
C ASN A 472 -27.84 -0.80 13.02
N THR A 473 -27.38 -2.05 12.97
CA THR A 473 -28.24 -3.23 12.71
C THR A 473 -29.09 -3.56 13.94
N LYS A 474 -29.47 -2.52 14.67
CA LYS A 474 -30.61 -2.46 15.58
C LYS A 474 -31.47 -1.23 15.24
N VAL A 475 -31.93 -1.10 14.00
CA VAL A 475 -33.33 -0.71 13.88
C VAL A 475 -34.09 -1.92 14.40
N VAL A 476 -34.51 -1.84 15.66
CA VAL A 476 -35.38 -2.85 16.28
C VAL A 476 -36.67 -2.82 15.48
N PHE A 477 -36.75 -3.61 14.41
CA PHE A 477 -38.03 -3.92 13.83
C PHE A 477 -38.83 -4.60 14.94
N PRO A 478 -40.01 -4.08 15.28
CA PRO A 478 -40.81 -4.63 16.36
C PRO A 478 -41.03 -6.12 16.12
N LYS A 479 -40.78 -6.96 17.13
CA LYS A 479 -40.98 -8.41 17.00
C LYS A 479 -42.43 -8.67 16.58
N CYS A 480 -42.61 -9.30 15.41
CA CYS A 480 -43.91 -9.71 14.93
C CYS A 480 -44.21 -11.15 15.39
N LYS A 481 -45.38 -11.37 15.97
CA LYS A 481 -45.89 -12.70 16.30
C LYS A 481 -47.17 -12.96 15.51
N LEU A 482 -47.17 -14.02 14.71
CA LEU A 482 -48.36 -14.49 14.00
C LEU A 482 -48.96 -15.67 14.76
N LYS A 483 -50.27 -15.63 14.99
CA LYS A 483 -51.04 -16.75 15.52
C LYS A 483 -52.07 -17.16 14.48
N TYR A 484 -51.89 -18.34 13.91
CA TYR A 484 -52.80 -18.93 12.94
C TYR A 484 -53.92 -19.67 13.67
N TYR A 485 -55.12 -19.59 13.11
CA TYR A 485 -56.31 -20.29 13.57
C TYR A 485 -56.76 -21.30 12.50
N PRO A 486 -57.41 -22.42 12.90
CA PRO A 486 -58.02 -23.35 11.96
C PRO A 486 -58.94 -22.61 10.99
N ASN A 487 -58.81 -22.91 9.70
CA ASN A 487 -59.55 -22.26 8.64
C ASN A 487 -59.89 -23.27 7.54
N GLU A 488 -60.83 -22.90 6.68
CA GLU A 488 -61.37 -23.78 5.64
C GLU A 488 -60.62 -23.63 4.30
N LEU A 489 -59.53 -22.86 4.26
CA LEU A 489 -58.69 -22.73 3.10
C LEU A 489 -57.83 -23.99 2.92
N ASP A 490 -57.55 -24.31 1.66
CA ASP A 490 -56.63 -25.38 1.28
C ASP A 490 -55.18 -24.99 1.58
N PHE A 491 -54.86 -23.69 1.49
CA PHE A 491 -53.59 -23.14 1.95
C PHE A 491 -53.73 -21.68 2.39
N PHE A 492 -53.09 -21.30 3.49
CA PHE A 492 -53.00 -19.91 3.92
C PHE A 492 -51.62 -19.59 4.51
N ARG A 493 -51.01 -18.51 4.03
CA ARG A 493 -49.73 -18.00 4.56
C ARG A 493 -49.61 -16.50 4.38
N ILE A 494 -49.15 -15.81 5.42
CA ILE A 494 -48.62 -14.45 5.28
C ILE A 494 -47.15 -14.55 4.89
N ASP A 495 -46.79 -14.00 3.74
CA ASP A 495 -45.42 -14.00 3.21
C ASP A 495 -44.85 -12.58 3.01
N VAL A 496 -45.68 -11.54 3.13
CA VAL A 496 -45.29 -10.13 3.04
C VAL A 496 -45.78 -9.38 4.28
N LEU A 497 -44.84 -8.74 4.97
CA LEU A 497 -45.10 -7.78 6.05
C LEU A 497 -44.05 -6.67 5.99
N ASN A 498 -44.37 -5.57 5.29
CA ASN A 498 -43.43 -4.48 5.04
C ASN A 498 -43.88 -3.20 5.75
N ALA A 499 -42.96 -2.49 6.38
CA ALA A 499 -43.22 -1.15 6.90
C ALA A 499 -42.95 -0.10 5.83
N ASN A 500 -43.92 0.78 5.57
CA ASN A 500 -43.74 1.94 4.73
C ASN A 500 -43.23 3.11 5.59
N LEU A 501 -41.94 3.42 5.46
CA LEU A 501 -41.26 4.44 6.26
C LEU A 501 -41.69 5.88 5.94
N LEU A 502 -42.37 6.11 4.82
CA LEU A 502 -42.84 7.44 4.42
C LEU A 502 -44.14 7.84 5.13
N ASN A 503 -44.97 6.87 5.54
CA ASN A 503 -46.26 7.13 6.18
C ASN A 503 -46.49 6.34 7.47
N GLY A 504 -45.53 5.52 7.90
CA GLY A 504 -45.60 4.76 9.14
C GLY A 504 -46.61 3.60 9.13
N ARG A 505 -47.16 3.23 7.97
CA ARG A 505 -48.19 2.17 7.83
C ARG A 505 -47.59 0.86 7.32
N LEU A 506 -48.28 -0.25 7.55
CA LEU A 506 -47.87 -1.57 7.09
C LEU A 506 -48.52 -1.96 5.76
N VAL A 507 -47.79 -2.77 4.99
CA VAL A 507 -48.29 -3.55 3.86
C VAL A 507 -48.28 -5.01 4.26
N ILE A 508 -49.43 -5.67 4.14
CA ILE A 508 -49.60 -7.08 4.46
C ILE A 508 -49.99 -7.82 3.20
N GLY A 509 -49.31 -8.93 2.92
CA GLY A 509 -49.62 -9.79 1.79
C GLY A 509 -49.32 -11.25 2.07
N GLY A 510 -49.90 -12.10 1.24
CA GLY A 510 -49.86 -13.53 1.47
C GLY A 510 -50.46 -14.32 0.32
N LEU A 511 -50.53 -15.62 0.53
CA LEU A 511 -51.24 -16.57 -0.30
C LEU A 511 -52.44 -17.10 0.49
N ALA A 512 -53.62 -17.01 -0.10
CA ALA A 512 -54.85 -17.60 0.43
C ALA A 512 -55.50 -18.38 -0.72
N LEU A 513 -55.48 -19.71 -0.61
CA LEU A 513 -55.99 -20.63 -1.61
C LEU A 513 -57.28 -21.28 -1.08
N PRO A 514 -58.45 -20.96 -1.67
CA PRO A 514 -59.68 -21.68 -1.39
C PRO A 514 -59.59 -23.14 -1.84
N LYS A 515 -60.34 -24.03 -1.20
CA LYS A 515 -60.55 -25.40 -1.72
C LYS A 515 -61.14 -25.34 -3.13
N VAL A 516 -60.91 -26.39 -3.92
CA VAL A 516 -61.34 -26.46 -5.33
C VAL A 516 -62.84 -26.16 -5.44
N ASP A 517 -63.65 -26.77 -4.57
CA ASP A 517 -65.12 -26.65 -4.57
C ASP A 517 -65.66 -25.52 -3.67
N ALA A 518 -64.79 -24.68 -3.08
CA ALA A 518 -65.25 -23.59 -2.23
C ALA A 518 -65.96 -22.49 -3.05
N GLU A 519 -67.07 -21.99 -2.51
CA GLU A 519 -67.78 -20.79 -3.00
C GLU A 519 -66.90 -19.53 -2.92
N GLU A 520 -67.40 -18.39 -3.42
CA GLU A 520 -66.67 -17.13 -3.43
C GLU A 520 -66.45 -16.60 -2.01
N LEU A 521 -65.25 -16.84 -1.47
CA LEU A 521 -64.88 -16.41 -0.12
C LEU A 521 -64.50 -14.92 -0.11
N LYS A 522 -64.78 -14.21 1.00
CA LYS A 522 -64.35 -12.82 1.23
C LYS A 522 -63.22 -12.75 2.24
N LEU A 523 -62.11 -12.13 1.86
CA LEU A 523 -60.96 -11.88 2.73
C LEU A 523 -60.88 -10.40 3.10
N THR A 524 -60.84 -10.12 4.40
CA THR A 524 -60.72 -8.76 4.95
C THR A 524 -59.63 -8.70 6.03
N ILE A 525 -59.09 -7.51 6.26
CA ILE A 525 -58.11 -7.26 7.33
C ILE A 525 -58.65 -6.19 8.25
N LYS A 526 -58.72 -6.49 9.55
CA LYS A 526 -59.13 -5.55 10.59
C LYS A 526 -57.92 -5.03 11.34
N ASP A 527 -57.76 -3.72 11.36
CA ASP A 527 -56.67 -3.03 12.02
C ASP A 527 -57.19 -2.03 13.07
N ALA A 528 -56.33 -1.11 13.53
CA ALA A 528 -56.72 -0.12 14.53
C ALA A 528 -57.76 0.90 14.03
N GLU A 529 -57.87 1.11 12.71
CA GLU A 529 -58.80 2.06 12.10
C GLU A 529 -60.11 1.40 11.65
N GLY A 530 -60.16 0.06 11.55
CA GLY A 530 -61.38 -0.68 11.20
C GLY A 530 -61.11 -1.84 10.24
N VAL A 531 -62.17 -2.29 9.56
CA VAL A 531 -62.08 -3.37 8.57
C VAL A 531 -61.72 -2.79 7.21
N LYS A 532 -60.69 -3.35 6.58
CA LYS A 532 -60.17 -2.95 5.27
C LYS A 532 -60.42 -4.06 4.26
N GLU A 533 -60.83 -3.66 3.07
CA GLU A 533 -60.93 -4.58 1.93
C GLU A 533 -59.53 -4.94 1.44
N VAL A 534 -59.38 -6.21 1.05
CA VAL A 534 -58.11 -6.76 0.60
C VAL A 534 -58.20 -7.05 -0.89
N ARG A 535 -57.14 -6.68 -1.62
CA ARG A 535 -57.00 -7.07 -3.03
C ARG A 535 -56.61 -8.54 -3.08
N TRP A 536 -57.59 -9.42 -3.20
CA TRP A 536 -57.42 -10.87 -3.38
C TRP A 536 -57.65 -11.24 -4.85
N GLY A 537 -57.11 -12.38 -5.30
CA GLY A 537 -57.12 -12.74 -6.73
C GLY A 537 -55.88 -12.28 -7.49
N LEU A 538 -54.83 -11.80 -6.81
CA LEU A 538 -53.61 -11.33 -7.47
C LEU A 538 -52.80 -12.51 -8.05
N PRO A 539 -52.11 -12.31 -9.19
CA PRO A 539 -51.32 -13.37 -9.81
C PRO A 539 -50.26 -13.95 -8.86
N SER A 540 -50.17 -15.28 -8.87
CA SER A 540 -49.16 -16.07 -8.16
C SER A 540 -48.63 -17.19 -9.06
N PRO A 541 -47.92 -16.87 -10.16
CA PRO A 541 -47.52 -17.85 -11.17
C PRO A 541 -46.69 -19.01 -10.60
N GLY A 542 -45.67 -18.70 -9.80
CA GLY A 542 -44.83 -19.72 -9.17
C GLY A 542 -45.57 -20.61 -8.17
N PHE A 543 -46.61 -20.10 -7.49
CA PHE A 543 -47.45 -20.93 -6.62
C PHE A 543 -48.44 -21.78 -7.42
N GLY A 544 -48.95 -21.25 -8.54
CA GLY A 544 -49.78 -22.00 -9.48
C GLY A 544 -49.04 -23.19 -10.11
N GLU A 545 -47.75 -23.05 -10.39
CA GLU A 545 -46.92 -24.17 -10.87
C GLU A 545 -46.70 -25.25 -9.81
N GLN A 546 -46.63 -24.86 -8.53
CA GLN A 546 -46.46 -25.78 -7.40
C GLN A 546 -47.75 -26.51 -7.02
N ARG A 547 -48.91 -25.90 -7.25
CA ARG A 547 -50.24 -26.43 -6.89
C ARG A 547 -51.12 -26.61 -8.13
N LYS A 548 -50.67 -27.46 -9.05
CA LYS A 548 -51.40 -27.78 -10.31
C LYS A 548 -52.73 -28.50 -10.07
N ASP A 549 -52.88 -29.10 -8.90
CA ASP A 549 -54.08 -29.76 -8.39
C ASP A 549 -55.24 -28.79 -8.11
N ASN A 550 -54.96 -27.49 -7.93
CA ASN A 550 -55.99 -26.48 -7.67
C ASN A 550 -55.89 -25.31 -8.67
N PRO A 551 -56.81 -25.16 -9.64
CA PRO A 551 -56.72 -24.14 -10.69
C PRO A 551 -56.81 -22.69 -10.16
N LYS A 552 -57.29 -22.49 -8.93
CA LYS A 552 -57.32 -21.18 -8.25
C LYS A 552 -55.93 -20.73 -7.79
N ALA A 553 -54.94 -21.63 -7.71
CA ALA A 553 -53.60 -21.36 -7.19
C ALA A 553 -52.79 -20.34 -8.01
N LYS A 554 -53.10 -20.16 -9.30
CA LYS A 554 -52.46 -19.16 -10.16
C LYS A 554 -52.78 -17.70 -9.79
N ASN A 555 -53.84 -17.48 -9.01
CA ASN A 555 -54.33 -16.16 -8.59
C ASN A 555 -54.63 -16.10 -7.08
N ALA A 556 -53.87 -16.83 -6.26
CA ALA A 556 -54.16 -16.99 -4.84
C ALA A 556 -53.59 -15.85 -3.96
N ARG A 557 -52.90 -14.87 -4.54
CA ARG A 557 -52.21 -13.83 -3.77
C ARG A 557 -53.18 -12.75 -3.30
N PHE A 558 -52.95 -12.27 -2.09
CA PHE A 558 -53.65 -11.12 -1.54
C PHE A 558 -52.68 -10.04 -1.08
N ARG A 559 -53.13 -8.78 -1.08
CA ARG A 559 -52.39 -7.64 -0.56
C ARG A 559 -53.31 -6.55 -0.03
N VAL A 560 -52.92 -5.96 1.10
CA VAL A 560 -53.50 -4.74 1.63
C VAL A 560 -52.37 -3.76 1.97
N ASP A 561 -52.54 -2.51 1.57
CA ASP A 561 -51.63 -1.43 1.91
C ASP A 561 -52.28 -0.52 2.97
N GLY A 562 -51.47 0.22 3.72
CA GLY A 562 -51.98 1.26 4.64
C GLY A 562 -52.57 0.73 5.95
N VAL A 563 -52.13 -0.44 6.40
CA VAL A 563 -52.56 -1.06 7.66
C VAL A 563 -51.96 -0.35 8.87
N VAL A 564 -52.79 -0.01 9.86
CA VAL A 564 -52.39 0.77 11.04
C VAL A 564 -52.21 -0.14 12.24
N VAL A 565 -51.06 -0.01 12.88
CA VAL A 565 -50.71 -0.73 14.09
C VAL A 565 -51.26 0.03 15.29
N GLY A 566 -52.09 -0.63 16.10
CA GLY A 566 -52.58 -0.12 17.38
C GLY A 566 -52.32 -1.11 18.51
N ASP A 567 -52.98 -0.90 19.65
CA ASP A 567 -52.82 -1.76 20.83
C ASP A 567 -53.44 -3.16 20.67
N LYS A 568 -54.41 -3.30 19.76
CA LYS A 568 -55.04 -4.58 19.42
C LYS A 568 -54.29 -5.26 18.26
N PRO A 569 -54.25 -6.61 18.21
CA PRO A 569 -53.69 -7.34 17.08
C PRO A 569 -54.41 -6.98 15.78
N ILE A 570 -53.68 -7.01 14.66
CA ILE A 570 -54.28 -6.98 13.32
C ILE A 570 -54.86 -8.36 13.05
N GLU A 571 -56.10 -8.41 12.57
CA GLU A 571 -56.83 -9.66 12.33
C GLU A 571 -57.04 -9.86 10.83
N VAL A 572 -56.62 -11.01 10.31
CA VAL A 572 -57.02 -11.46 8.97
C VAL A 572 -58.26 -12.34 9.11
N ILE A 573 -59.30 -12.01 8.35
CA ILE A 573 -60.63 -12.62 8.46
C ILE A 573 -61.02 -13.14 7.08
N VAL A 574 -61.47 -14.40 7.03
CA VAL A 574 -62.04 -15.03 5.83
C VAL A 574 -63.46 -15.46 6.18
N ASP A 575 -64.45 -14.93 5.46
CA ASP A 575 -65.91 -15.14 5.68
C ASP A 575 -66.35 -15.01 7.14
N GLY A 576 -65.95 -13.91 7.77
CA GLY A 576 -66.31 -13.60 9.14
C GLY A 576 -65.55 -14.44 10.19
N LYS A 577 -64.76 -15.44 9.78
CA LYS A 577 -63.91 -16.24 10.68
C LYS A 577 -62.49 -15.70 10.69
N LYS A 578 -61.94 -15.51 11.90
CA LYS A 578 -60.55 -15.07 12.08
C LYS A 578 -59.59 -16.19 11.72
N VAL A 579 -58.68 -15.95 10.78
CA VAL A 579 -57.69 -16.94 10.32
C VAL A 579 -56.28 -16.66 10.84
N VAL A 580 -55.92 -15.39 11.04
CA VAL A 580 -54.63 -15.00 11.63
C VAL A 580 -54.76 -13.76 12.51
N GLU A 581 -54.05 -13.76 13.64
CA GLU A 581 -53.72 -12.56 14.41
C GLU A 581 -52.24 -12.20 14.25
N ILE A 582 -51.97 -10.93 13.96
CA ILE A 582 -50.63 -10.38 13.82
C ILE A 582 -50.41 -9.37 14.94
N ARG A 583 -49.50 -9.69 15.86
CA ARG A 583 -49.09 -8.79 16.94
C ARG A 583 -47.73 -8.18 16.63
N ILE A 584 -47.69 -6.86 16.57
CA ILE A 584 -46.46 -6.08 16.43
C ILE A 584 -46.03 -5.65 17.84
N GLY A 585 -44.86 -6.09 18.32
CA GLY A 585 -44.35 -5.72 19.64
C GLY A 585 -44.12 -4.21 19.76
N ARG A 586 -44.36 -3.60 20.91
CA ARG A 586 -44.04 -2.17 21.11
C ARG A 586 -42.53 -1.95 20.96
N ILE A 587 -42.16 -0.91 20.22
CA ILE A 587 -40.81 -0.36 20.26
C ILE A 587 -40.68 0.26 21.66
N SER A 588 -39.85 -0.33 22.53
CA SER A 588 -39.40 0.38 23.72
C SER A 588 -38.57 1.56 23.23
N THR A 589 -39.13 2.77 23.35
CA THR A 589 -38.43 4.04 23.10
C THR A 589 -37.18 4.17 23.94
#